data_AF-A0A3D0Q345-F1
#
_entry.id   AF-A0A3D0Q345-F1
#
_cell.length_a   1.000
_cell.length_b   1.000
_cell.length_c   1.000
_cell.angle_alpha   90.00
_cell.angle_beta   90.00
_cell.angle_gamma   90.00
#
_symmetry.space_group_name_H-M   'P 1'
#
loop_
_entity.id
_entity.type
_entity.pdbx_description
1 polymer ?
#
loop_
_entity_poly.entity_id
_entity_poly.type
_entity_poly.pdbx_seq_one_letter_code
_entity_poly.pdbx_strand_id
1 'polypeptide(L)'
;MANGIGARDFTHVPTDEFFKRLFALPLYFAPGEGYAYSNAGYSILARIIELVSGMSYEAYLQNALFEPAGMHHTGYLNPVLAQLPAAAGYLFGEVETGSTRDKYFEDEAIAWPLKGNGGMLSTMNDMYLWAQALQRDSVLAAKYRDQLFEPHVAENEEGTSHYGYGWAVMPTPRETTFIGHNGSNGTYYFDFRWLPDEQILILFASNALVESTMALPYYIEQYLFEKEPLPAFETGITSQIAGLSLRTAGNPERKKAVLQETFASRIDNKRTLNRAGLRLMD
;
A
#
# COMPACT_ATOMS: atom_id res chain seq x y z
N MET A 1 2.82 10.65 1.01
CA MET A 1 2.00 10.68 2.25
C MET A 1 1.26 12.01 2.29
N ALA A 2 -0.02 12.02 2.67
CA ALA A 2 -0.75 13.25 3.00
C ALA A 2 -0.26 13.82 4.34
N ASN A 3 1.05 14.05 4.47
CA ASN A 3 1.71 14.54 5.67
C ASN A 3 1.12 15.91 6.01
N GLY A 4 0.12 15.94 6.90
CA GLY A 4 -0.47 17.17 7.43
C GLY A 4 -1.96 17.40 7.12
N ILE A 5 -2.61 16.61 6.27
CA ILE A 5 -4.04 16.84 5.95
C ILE A 5 -4.99 16.05 6.86
N GLY A 6 -4.46 15.01 7.52
CA GLY A 6 -4.98 14.40 8.75
C GLY A 6 -3.82 14.21 9.73
N ALA A 7 -4.07 14.28 11.04
CA ALA A 7 -2.99 14.08 12.01
C ALA A 7 -2.39 12.66 11.91
N ARG A 8 -3.22 11.67 11.51
CA ARG A 8 -2.92 10.25 11.28
C ARG A 8 -3.90 9.65 10.26
N ASP A 9 -3.62 8.44 9.77
CA ASP A 9 -4.41 7.72 8.75
C ASP A 9 -5.90 7.58 9.06
N PHE A 10 -6.27 7.47 10.34
CA PHE A 10 -7.66 7.32 10.79
C PHE A 10 -8.33 8.63 11.24
N THR A 11 -7.71 9.78 10.98
CA THR A 11 -8.30 11.07 11.39
C THR A 11 -9.44 11.46 10.47
N HIS A 12 -10.67 11.51 11.00
CA HIS A 12 -11.82 12.01 10.26
C HIS A 12 -11.77 13.54 10.14
N VAL A 13 -11.79 14.01 8.91
CA VAL A 13 -11.90 15.43 8.54
C VAL A 13 -13.06 15.52 7.55
N PRO A 14 -13.98 16.50 7.68
CA PRO A 14 -15.04 16.71 6.70
C PRO A 14 -14.49 16.77 5.28
N THR A 15 -15.19 16.16 4.32
CA THR A 15 -14.73 16.03 2.92
C THR A 15 -14.23 17.35 2.34
N ASP A 16 -15.03 18.41 2.43
CA ASP A 16 -14.68 19.71 1.87
C ASP A 16 -13.45 20.32 2.54
N GLU A 17 -13.30 20.11 3.85
CA GLU A 17 -12.14 20.56 4.59
C GLU A 17 -10.88 19.77 4.23
N PHE A 18 -10.98 18.45 4.09
CA PHE A 18 -9.87 17.59 3.66
C PHE A 18 -9.33 18.05 2.30
N PHE A 19 -10.22 18.20 1.31
CA PHE A 19 -9.81 18.61 -0.04
C PHE A 19 -9.37 20.07 -0.10
N LYS A 20 -9.97 20.97 0.67
CA LYS A 20 -9.50 22.36 0.80
C LYS A 20 -8.06 22.43 1.32
N ARG A 21 -7.75 21.66 2.37
CA ARG A 21 -6.39 21.56 2.92
C ARG A 21 -5.42 20.91 1.93
N LEU A 22 -5.86 19.86 1.23
CA LEU A 22 -5.06 19.17 0.21
C LEU A 22 -4.65 20.09 -0.93
N PHE A 23 -5.59 20.84 -1.49
CA PHE A 23 -5.32 21.74 -2.61
C PHE A 23 -4.58 23.02 -2.22
N ALA A 24 -4.40 23.29 -0.93
CA ALA A 24 -3.58 24.39 -0.44
C ALA A 24 -2.08 24.01 -0.32
N LEU A 25 -1.72 22.73 -0.48
CA LEU A 25 -0.33 22.30 -0.43
C LEU A 25 0.42 22.67 -1.71
N PRO A 26 1.73 23.00 -1.62
CA PRO A 26 2.56 23.22 -2.80
C PRO A 26 2.75 21.91 -3.58
N LEU A 27 2.83 22.03 -4.91
CA LEU A 27 3.23 20.93 -5.78
C LEU A 27 4.74 20.72 -5.72
N TYR A 28 5.20 19.47 -5.90
CA TYR A 28 6.63 19.18 -6.02
C TYR A 28 7.21 19.63 -7.37
N PHE A 29 6.42 19.56 -8.43
CA PHE A 29 6.77 19.95 -9.80
C PHE A 29 5.47 20.29 -10.56
N ALA A 30 5.57 20.95 -11.72
CA ALA A 30 4.37 21.26 -12.49
C ALA A 30 3.74 19.99 -13.08
N PRO A 31 2.41 19.94 -13.32
CA PRO A 31 1.75 18.76 -13.86
C PRO A 31 2.40 18.27 -15.16
N GLY A 32 2.80 17.00 -15.18
CA GLY A 32 3.44 16.36 -16.34
C GLY A 32 4.96 16.51 -16.42
N GLU A 33 5.61 17.28 -15.53
CA GLU A 33 7.07 17.48 -15.57
C GLU A 33 7.87 16.42 -14.80
N GLY A 34 7.21 15.52 -14.07
CA GLY A 34 7.90 14.48 -13.31
C GLY A 34 6.96 13.43 -12.71
N TYR A 35 7.56 12.47 -12.00
CA TYR A 35 6.87 11.41 -11.29
C TYR A 35 7.17 11.45 -9.80
N ALA A 36 6.10 11.36 -8.99
CA ALA A 36 6.19 11.14 -7.55
C ALA A 36 4.93 10.43 -7.07
N TYR A 37 5.09 9.21 -6.55
CA TYR A 37 3.97 8.44 -6.04
C TYR A 37 3.21 9.19 -4.93
N SER A 38 1.88 9.30 -5.07
CA SER A 38 1.04 10.10 -4.18
C SER A 38 -0.28 9.41 -3.82
N ASN A 39 -0.38 8.93 -2.57
CA ASN A 39 -1.64 8.45 -2.00
C ASN A 39 -2.76 9.50 -2.11
N ALA A 40 -2.43 10.79 -1.97
CA ALA A 40 -3.43 11.85 -2.08
C ALA A 40 -3.99 11.97 -3.51
N GLY A 41 -3.18 11.65 -4.54
CA GLY A 41 -3.64 11.54 -5.92
C GLY A 41 -4.76 10.50 -6.07
N TYR A 42 -4.60 9.34 -5.43
CA TYR A 42 -5.64 8.29 -5.41
C TYR A 42 -6.90 8.71 -4.64
N SER A 43 -6.78 9.45 -3.55
CA SER A 43 -7.94 10.03 -2.86
C SER A 43 -8.68 11.06 -3.72
N ILE A 44 -7.96 11.83 -4.55
CA ILE A 44 -8.58 12.73 -5.54
C ILE A 44 -9.34 11.92 -6.59
N LEU A 45 -8.75 10.83 -7.13
CA LEU A 45 -9.44 9.96 -8.09
C LEU A 45 -10.72 9.35 -7.50
N ALA A 46 -10.68 8.89 -6.24
CA ALA A 46 -11.87 8.42 -5.54
C ALA A 46 -12.95 9.51 -5.42
N ARG A 47 -12.56 10.76 -5.15
CA ARG A 47 -13.51 11.89 -5.11
C ARG A 47 -14.09 12.21 -6.48
N ILE A 48 -13.32 12.11 -7.55
CA ILE A 48 -13.82 12.27 -8.92
C ILE A 48 -14.87 11.21 -9.21
N ILE A 49 -14.64 9.95 -8.83
CA ILE A 49 -15.62 8.86 -8.98
C ILE A 49 -16.93 9.22 -8.25
N GLU A 50 -16.86 9.69 -7.00
CA GLU A 50 -18.07 10.10 -6.26
C GLU A 50 -18.85 11.21 -6.97
N LEU A 51 -18.14 12.25 -7.43
CA LEU A 51 -18.76 13.41 -8.07
C LEU A 51 -19.38 13.07 -9.44
N VAL A 52 -18.72 12.23 -10.24
CA VAL A 52 -19.17 11.88 -11.59
C VAL A 52 -20.28 10.83 -11.54
N SER A 53 -20.19 9.84 -10.64
CA SER A 53 -21.20 8.78 -10.55
C SER A 53 -22.43 9.18 -9.73
N GLY A 54 -22.30 10.16 -8.82
CA GLY A 54 -23.33 10.47 -7.82
C GLY A 54 -23.47 9.40 -6.72
N MET A 55 -22.58 8.41 -6.68
CA MET A 55 -22.55 7.34 -5.69
C MET A 55 -21.45 7.59 -4.66
N SER A 56 -21.54 6.98 -3.48
CA SER A 56 -20.37 6.88 -2.61
C SER A 56 -19.28 6.05 -3.30
N TYR A 57 -18.01 6.33 -2.99
CA TYR A 57 -16.90 5.61 -3.60
C TYR A 57 -17.05 4.09 -3.42
N GLU A 58 -17.35 3.65 -2.20
CA GLU A 58 -17.55 2.23 -1.90
C GLU A 58 -18.72 1.61 -2.67
N ALA A 59 -19.87 2.28 -2.74
CA ALA A 59 -21.03 1.76 -3.47
C ALA A 59 -20.75 1.63 -4.97
N TYR A 60 -20.00 2.59 -5.55
CA TYR A 60 -19.57 2.49 -6.93
C TYR A 60 -18.67 1.29 -7.16
N LEU A 61 -17.63 1.08 -6.33
CA LEU A 61 -16.74 -0.07 -6.47
C LEU A 61 -17.48 -1.39 -6.31
N GLN A 62 -18.40 -1.49 -5.35
CA GLN A 62 -19.21 -2.68 -5.13
C GLN A 62 -19.98 -3.05 -6.40
N ASN A 63 -20.74 -2.10 -6.96
CA ASN A 63 -21.62 -2.35 -8.10
C ASN A 63 -20.85 -2.52 -9.42
N ALA A 64 -19.82 -1.71 -9.65
CA ALA A 64 -19.13 -1.64 -10.94
C ALA A 64 -17.96 -2.62 -11.05
N LEU A 65 -17.34 -3.02 -9.93
CA LEU A 65 -16.11 -3.81 -9.93
C LEU A 65 -16.24 -5.11 -9.13
N PHE A 66 -16.59 -5.04 -7.84
CA PHE A 66 -16.49 -6.19 -6.94
C PHE A 66 -17.58 -7.23 -7.19
N GLU A 67 -18.84 -6.82 -7.39
CA GLU A 67 -19.91 -7.76 -7.74
C GLU A 67 -19.66 -8.44 -9.09
N PRO A 68 -19.34 -7.73 -10.19
CA PRO A 68 -18.98 -8.37 -11.45
C PRO A 68 -17.75 -9.29 -11.37
N ALA A 69 -16.81 -9.00 -10.47
CA ALA A 69 -15.63 -9.84 -10.21
C ALA A 69 -15.89 -11.02 -9.25
N GLY A 70 -17.06 -11.08 -8.60
CA GLY A 70 -17.36 -12.07 -7.56
C GLY A 70 -16.66 -11.84 -6.22
N MET A 71 -16.12 -10.64 -5.98
CA MET A 71 -15.37 -10.27 -4.78
C MET A 71 -16.31 -9.85 -3.64
N HIS A 72 -17.05 -10.81 -3.09
CA HIS A 72 -18.08 -10.55 -2.07
C HIS A 72 -17.52 -10.22 -0.68
N HIS A 73 -16.21 -10.43 -0.45
CA HIS A 73 -15.50 -10.19 0.81
C HIS A 73 -14.50 -9.05 0.67
N THR A 74 -14.82 -8.05 -0.16
CA THR A 74 -13.99 -6.86 -0.39
C THR A 74 -14.82 -5.60 -0.16
N GLY A 75 -14.20 -4.58 0.44
CA GLY A 75 -14.84 -3.30 0.71
C GLY A 75 -14.21 -2.59 1.90
N TYR A 76 -14.88 -1.54 2.37
CA TYR A 76 -14.53 -0.84 3.60
C TYR A 76 -15.43 -1.26 4.77
N LEU A 77 -16.74 -1.05 4.60
CA LEU A 77 -17.82 -1.34 5.55
C LEU A 77 -18.75 -2.42 5.00
N ASN A 78 -18.23 -3.33 4.16
CA ASN A 78 -18.99 -4.45 3.63
C ASN A 78 -19.52 -5.34 4.78
N PRO A 79 -20.85 -5.53 4.92
CA PRO A 79 -21.44 -6.28 6.03
C PRO A 79 -20.96 -7.73 6.15
N VAL A 80 -20.52 -8.35 5.04
CA VAL A 80 -19.97 -9.71 5.07
C VAL A 80 -18.63 -9.71 5.81
N LEU A 81 -17.80 -8.69 5.63
CA LEU A 81 -16.51 -8.57 6.33
C LEU A 81 -16.68 -8.44 7.84
N ALA A 82 -17.77 -7.83 8.32
CA ALA A 82 -18.08 -7.70 9.74
C ALA A 82 -18.23 -9.06 10.44
N GLN A 83 -18.63 -10.10 9.70
CA GLN A 83 -18.93 -11.44 10.21
C GLN A 83 -17.75 -12.42 10.09
N LEU A 84 -16.72 -12.07 9.33
CA LEU A 84 -15.55 -12.92 9.16
C LEU A 84 -14.56 -12.76 10.31
N PRO A 85 -13.56 -13.63 10.48
CA PRO A 85 -12.39 -13.33 11.28
C PRO A 85 -11.53 -12.26 10.59
N ALA A 86 -10.90 -11.37 11.35
CA ALA A 86 -9.88 -10.45 10.83
C ALA A 86 -8.55 -10.63 11.55
N ALA A 87 -7.47 -10.52 10.79
CA ALA A 87 -6.12 -10.56 11.34
C ALA A 87 -5.85 -9.31 12.18
N ALA A 88 -5.40 -9.51 13.42
CA ALA A 88 -4.77 -8.45 14.20
C ALA A 88 -3.52 -7.96 13.44
N GLY A 89 -3.32 -6.65 13.41
CA GLY A 89 -2.16 -6.02 12.79
C GLY A 89 -1.02 -5.83 13.77
N TYR A 90 0.22 -5.94 13.27
CA TYR A 90 1.44 -5.73 14.04
C TYR A 90 2.28 -4.62 13.41
N LEU A 91 2.23 -3.42 14.00
CA LEU A 91 3.02 -2.27 13.58
C LEU A 91 4.51 -2.59 13.65
N PHE A 92 5.13 -2.62 12.48
CA PHE A 92 6.53 -3.02 12.23
C PHE A 92 6.91 -4.38 12.83
N GLY A 93 5.93 -5.27 13.03
CA GLY A 93 6.09 -6.59 13.65
C GLY A 93 6.23 -6.58 15.17
N GLU A 94 6.13 -5.42 15.83
CA GLU A 94 6.48 -5.29 17.25
C GLU A 94 5.29 -4.96 18.15
N VAL A 95 4.30 -4.20 17.64
CA VAL A 95 3.16 -3.75 18.45
C VAL A 95 1.85 -4.15 17.80
N GLU A 96 1.07 -4.92 18.52
CA GLU A 96 -0.30 -5.26 18.13
C GLU A 96 -1.16 -4.00 18.13
N THR A 97 -1.81 -3.71 17.00
CA THR A 97 -2.68 -2.55 16.80
C THR A 97 -4.17 -2.90 16.75
N GLY A 98 -4.51 -4.17 16.98
CA GLY A 98 -5.83 -4.70 16.62
C GLY A 98 -6.03 -4.74 15.11
N SER A 99 -7.28 -4.94 14.67
CA SER A 99 -7.62 -5.05 13.25
C SER A 99 -8.08 -3.70 12.67
N THR A 100 -7.61 -3.35 11.47
CA THR A 100 -8.16 -2.22 10.71
C THR A 100 -9.65 -2.38 10.44
N ARG A 101 -10.11 -3.63 10.23
CA ARG A 101 -11.54 -3.93 10.08
C ARG A 101 -12.31 -3.46 11.31
N ASP A 102 -11.94 -3.94 12.49
CA ASP A 102 -12.68 -3.62 13.72
C ASP A 102 -12.75 -2.13 13.97
N LYS A 103 -11.65 -1.42 13.70
CA LYS A 103 -11.62 0.03 13.75
C LYS A 103 -12.64 0.71 12.82
N TYR A 104 -12.74 0.27 11.57
CA TYR A 104 -13.70 0.85 10.62
C TYR A 104 -15.15 0.60 11.04
N PHE A 105 -15.48 -0.59 11.55
CA PHE A 105 -16.84 -0.88 12.01
C PHE A 105 -17.17 -0.20 13.34
N GLU A 106 -16.19 0.03 14.22
CA GLU A 106 -16.37 0.84 15.42
C GLU A 106 -16.61 2.33 15.08
N ASP A 107 -15.83 2.87 14.15
CA ASP A 107 -15.95 4.27 13.71
C ASP A 107 -17.17 4.48 12.77
N GLU A 108 -17.75 3.41 12.22
CA GLU A 108 -18.77 3.39 11.17
C GLU A 108 -18.43 4.29 9.95
N ALA A 109 -17.14 4.52 9.72
CA ALA A 109 -16.67 5.50 8.75
C ALA A 109 -15.23 5.23 8.28
N ILE A 110 -14.89 5.78 7.12
CA ILE A 110 -13.54 5.73 6.54
C ILE A 110 -13.00 7.14 6.33
N ALA A 111 -11.81 7.39 6.89
CA ALA A 111 -11.13 8.65 6.75
C ALA A 111 -10.51 8.82 5.34
N TRP A 112 -10.59 10.02 4.79
CA TRP A 112 -10.00 10.36 3.49
C TRP A 112 -8.50 10.06 3.33
N PRO A 113 -7.65 10.13 4.37
CA PRO A 113 -6.27 9.68 4.27
C PRO A 113 -6.10 8.22 3.83
N LEU A 114 -7.11 7.36 3.98
CA LEU A 114 -7.09 5.94 3.57
C LEU A 114 -8.08 5.62 2.43
N LYS A 115 -9.10 6.48 2.22
CA LYS A 115 -10.10 6.28 1.16
C LYS A 115 -9.46 6.49 -0.23
N GLY A 116 -9.67 5.51 -1.10
CA GLY A 116 -9.18 5.48 -2.47
C GLY A 116 -7.74 5.02 -2.66
N ASN A 117 -6.89 5.07 -1.62
CA ASN A 117 -5.44 4.89 -1.79
C ASN A 117 -4.83 3.66 -1.09
N GLY A 118 -5.45 3.13 -0.03
CA GLY A 118 -4.83 2.04 0.74
C GLY A 118 -5.64 1.47 1.88
N GLY A 119 -6.86 1.95 2.12
CA GLY A 119 -7.71 1.49 3.21
C GLY A 119 -8.63 0.30 2.87
N MET A 120 -8.60 -0.25 1.66
CA MET A 120 -9.52 -1.31 1.26
C MET A 120 -9.22 -2.60 2.03
N LEU A 121 -10.26 -3.32 2.46
CA LEU A 121 -10.15 -4.64 3.06
C LEU A 121 -10.54 -5.70 2.03
N SER A 122 -9.85 -6.84 2.04
CA SER A 122 -10.14 -7.97 1.14
C SER A 122 -9.67 -9.29 1.75
N THR A 123 -9.89 -10.39 1.04
CA THR A 123 -9.39 -11.73 1.36
C THR A 123 -8.47 -12.22 0.25
N MET A 124 -7.63 -13.22 0.53
CA MET A 124 -6.76 -13.82 -0.50
C MET A 124 -7.56 -14.42 -1.67
N ASN A 125 -8.73 -15.00 -1.38
CA ASN A 125 -9.61 -15.55 -2.41
C ASN A 125 -10.17 -14.44 -3.31
N ASP A 126 -10.64 -13.34 -2.73
CA ASP A 126 -11.12 -12.20 -3.51
C ASP A 126 -9.99 -11.53 -4.31
N MET A 127 -8.77 -11.44 -3.77
CA MET A 127 -7.62 -10.91 -4.52
C MET A 127 -7.23 -11.82 -5.70
N TYR A 128 -7.42 -13.13 -5.59
CA TYR A 128 -7.28 -14.04 -6.73
C TYR A 128 -8.39 -13.81 -7.78
N LEU A 129 -9.64 -13.63 -7.34
CA LEU A 129 -10.75 -13.27 -8.24
C LEU A 129 -10.50 -11.93 -8.95
N TRP A 130 -9.92 -10.96 -8.24
CA TRP A 130 -9.50 -9.68 -8.83
C TRP A 130 -8.48 -9.90 -9.95
N ALA A 131 -7.45 -10.71 -9.71
CA ALA A 131 -6.45 -11.03 -10.72
C ALA A 131 -7.07 -11.71 -11.96
N GLN A 132 -8.09 -12.55 -11.77
CA GLN A 132 -8.84 -13.16 -12.87
C GLN A 132 -9.71 -12.14 -13.61
N ALA A 133 -10.40 -11.25 -12.88
CA ALA A 133 -11.25 -10.21 -13.46
C ALA A 133 -10.46 -9.23 -14.32
N LEU A 134 -9.24 -8.87 -13.90
CA LEU A 134 -8.34 -8.01 -14.66
C LEU A 134 -7.88 -8.61 -15.99
N GLN A 135 -7.99 -9.92 -16.18
CA GLN A 135 -7.64 -10.61 -17.42
C GLN A 135 -8.84 -10.83 -18.35
N ARG A 136 -10.03 -10.48 -17.90
CA ARG A 136 -11.30 -10.71 -18.61
C ARG A 136 -11.99 -9.38 -18.88
N ASP A 137 -13.04 -9.43 -19.69
CA ASP A 137 -13.86 -8.25 -19.98
C ASP A 137 -14.99 -8.07 -18.94
N SER A 138 -14.81 -8.57 -17.70
CA SER A 138 -15.83 -8.56 -16.66
C SER A 138 -15.96 -7.21 -15.96
N VAL A 139 -14.83 -6.52 -15.74
CA VAL A 139 -14.79 -5.20 -15.05
C VAL A 139 -14.29 -4.08 -15.96
N LEU A 140 -13.50 -4.42 -16.97
CA LEU A 140 -12.95 -3.47 -17.95
C LEU A 140 -12.98 -4.11 -19.34
N ALA A 141 -13.47 -3.37 -20.34
CA ALA A 141 -13.33 -3.79 -21.72
C ALA A 141 -11.85 -3.87 -22.12
N ALA A 142 -11.49 -4.79 -23.01
CA ALA A 142 -10.11 -5.06 -23.43
C ALA A 142 -9.26 -3.81 -23.70
N LYS A 143 -9.78 -2.83 -24.46
CA LYS A 143 -9.05 -1.58 -24.77
C LYS A 143 -8.62 -0.78 -23.54
N TYR A 144 -9.38 -0.83 -22.45
CA TYR A 144 -9.06 -0.12 -21.20
C TYR A 144 -8.13 -0.94 -20.32
N ARG A 145 -8.16 -2.27 -20.43
CA ARG A 145 -7.19 -3.16 -19.77
C ARG A 145 -5.79 -2.95 -20.33
N ASP A 146 -5.65 -2.80 -21.65
CA ASP A 146 -4.34 -2.54 -22.27
C ASP A 146 -3.78 -1.19 -21.77
N GLN A 147 -4.64 -0.17 -21.64
CA GLN A 147 -4.27 1.13 -21.07
C GLN A 147 -3.93 1.07 -19.57
N LEU A 148 -4.53 0.15 -18.82
CA LEU A 148 -4.30 -0.01 -17.39
C LEU A 148 -2.84 -0.38 -17.09
N PHE A 149 -2.27 -1.24 -17.94
CA PHE A 149 -0.93 -1.81 -17.80
C PHE A 149 0.10 -1.22 -18.78
N GLU A 150 -0.27 -0.18 -19.53
CA GLU A 150 0.67 0.53 -20.38
C GLU A 150 1.72 1.27 -19.51
N PRO A 151 3.02 1.19 -19.84
CA PRO A 151 4.08 1.85 -19.09
C PRO A 151 4.09 3.37 -19.36
N HIS A 152 3.20 4.12 -18.70
CA HIS A 152 2.97 5.54 -18.99
C HIS A 152 4.11 6.47 -18.58
N VAL A 153 4.64 6.33 -17.36
CA VAL A 153 5.65 7.26 -16.82
C VAL A 153 6.78 6.52 -16.13
N ALA A 154 8.04 6.86 -16.42
CA ALA A 154 9.19 6.28 -15.73
C ALA A 154 9.18 6.62 -14.24
N GLU A 155 9.41 5.61 -13.39
CA GLU A 155 9.47 5.76 -11.93
C GLU A 155 10.88 6.05 -11.42
N ASN A 156 11.88 5.83 -12.27
CA ASN A 156 13.29 6.03 -12.00
C ASN A 156 13.98 6.70 -13.19
N GLU A 157 15.18 7.23 -12.94
CA GLU A 157 15.96 7.95 -13.96
C GLU A 157 16.44 7.02 -15.07
N GLU A 158 16.65 5.74 -14.76
CA GLU A 158 17.10 4.73 -15.71
C GLU A 158 16.00 4.28 -16.68
N GLY A 159 14.73 4.64 -16.43
CA GLY A 159 13.60 4.19 -17.23
C GLY A 159 13.38 2.69 -17.21
N THR A 160 13.81 2.01 -16.14
CA THR A 160 13.70 0.55 -16.00
C THR A 160 12.41 0.12 -15.29
N SER A 161 11.72 1.04 -14.62
CA SER A 161 10.37 0.83 -14.08
C SER A 161 9.46 1.94 -14.53
N HIS A 162 8.23 1.60 -14.88
CA HIS A 162 7.21 2.56 -15.28
C HIS A 162 5.95 2.39 -14.43
N TYR A 163 5.26 3.49 -14.18
CA TYR A 163 3.96 3.48 -13.56
C TYR A 163 2.87 3.56 -14.63
N GLY A 164 2.04 2.52 -14.67
CA GLY A 164 0.76 2.49 -15.37
C GLY A 164 -0.35 3.13 -14.54
N TYR A 165 -1.60 2.77 -14.79
CA TYR A 165 -2.73 3.24 -13.99
C TYR A 165 -2.93 2.37 -12.75
N GLY A 166 -2.11 2.59 -11.71
CA GLY A 166 -2.16 1.80 -10.47
C GLY A 166 -1.23 0.60 -10.42
N TRP A 167 -0.30 0.50 -11.37
CA TRP A 167 0.56 -0.66 -11.52
C TRP A 167 1.99 -0.23 -11.84
N ALA A 168 2.97 -0.84 -11.19
CA ALA A 168 4.34 -0.84 -11.67
C ALA A 168 4.44 -1.86 -12.82
N VAL A 169 5.10 -1.44 -13.90
CA VAL A 169 5.28 -2.19 -15.14
C VAL A 169 6.76 -2.11 -15.52
N MET A 170 7.43 -3.25 -15.57
CA MET A 170 8.87 -3.30 -15.84
C MET A 170 9.26 -4.62 -16.52
N PRO A 171 10.36 -4.64 -17.29
CA PRO A 171 10.91 -5.90 -17.80
C PRO A 171 11.49 -6.75 -16.66
N THR A 172 11.35 -8.07 -16.78
CA THR A 172 12.04 -9.05 -15.93
C THR A 172 13.46 -9.30 -16.46
N PRO A 173 14.34 -9.97 -15.69
CA PRO A 173 15.64 -10.44 -16.20
C PRO A 173 15.54 -11.41 -17.39
N ARG A 174 14.36 -11.97 -17.65
CA ARG A 174 14.07 -12.88 -18.77
C ARG A 174 13.54 -12.15 -20.01
N GLU A 175 13.54 -10.82 -19.99
CA GLU A 175 12.99 -9.94 -21.03
C GLU A 175 11.46 -10.13 -21.24
N THR A 176 10.75 -10.58 -20.20
CA THR A 176 9.28 -10.66 -20.14
C THR A 176 8.70 -9.51 -19.31
N THR A 177 7.37 -9.39 -19.24
CA THR A 177 6.73 -8.29 -18.50
C THR A 177 6.46 -8.68 -17.05
N PHE A 178 6.83 -7.80 -16.11
CA PHE A 178 6.31 -7.80 -14.75
C PHE A 178 5.24 -6.72 -14.60
N ILE A 179 4.11 -7.07 -14.00
CA ILE A 179 3.06 -6.14 -13.60
C ILE A 179 2.79 -6.36 -12.12
N GLY A 180 2.83 -5.31 -11.31
CA GLY A 180 2.57 -5.46 -9.89
C GLY A 180 2.27 -4.18 -9.15
N HIS A 181 1.81 -4.34 -7.92
CA HIS A 181 1.65 -3.23 -6.99
C HIS A 181 1.73 -3.77 -5.57
N ASN A 182 2.41 -3.03 -4.69
CA ASN A 182 2.52 -3.38 -3.29
C ASN A 182 1.78 -2.40 -2.40
N GLY A 183 1.21 -2.91 -1.31
CA GLY A 183 0.55 -2.13 -0.28
C GLY A 183 1.31 -2.22 1.03
N SER A 184 1.55 -1.09 1.70
CA SER A 184 2.04 -1.10 3.08
C SER A 184 1.55 0.13 3.85
N ASN A 185 1.24 -0.06 5.13
CA ASN A 185 0.85 1.01 6.05
C ASN A 185 1.61 0.96 7.39
N GLY A 186 2.73 0.24 7.43
CA GLY A 186 3.48 0.00 8.67
C GLY A 186 2.98 -1.21 9.46
N THR A 187 1.72 -1.60 9.29
CA THR A 187 1.10 -2.72 10.02
C THR A 187 0.92 -3.93 9.12
N TYR A 188 0.31 -3.73 7.96
CA TYR A 188 0.06 -4.76 6.96
C TYR A 188 0.98 -4.57 5.74
N TYR A 189 1.26 -5.68 5.08
CA TYR A 189 1.94 -5.74 3.78
C TYR A 189 1.13 -6.59 2.82
N PHE A 190 1.00 -6.14 1.58
CA PHE A 190 0.48 -6.94 0.49
C PHE A 190 1.36 -6.76 -0.74
N ASP A 191 1.57 -7.83 -1.49
CA ASP A 191 2.29 -7.80 -2.76
C ASP A 191 1.48 -8.56 -3.81
N PHE A 192 1.18 -7.87 -4.91
CA PHE A 192 0.58 -8.44 -6.10
C PHE A 192 1.64 -8.47 -7.18
N ARG A 193 2.08 -9.66 -7.56
CA ARG A 193 3.09 -9.86 -8.60
C ARG A 193 2.49 -10.72 -9.71
N TRP A 194 2.38 -10.15 -10.89
CA TRP A 194 1.86 -10.84 -12.06
C TRP A 194 2.87 -10.84 -13.18
N LEU A 195 3.12 -12.03 -13.70
CA LEU A 195 4.03 -12.36 -14.78
C LEU A 195 3.17 -12.96 -15.90
N PRO A 196 2.54 -12.11 -16.74
CA PRO A 196 1.57 -12.55 -17.74
C PRO A 196 2.17 -13.53 -18.76
N ASP A 197 3.39 -13.29 -19.22
CA ASP A 197 4.09 -14.13 -20.21
C ASP A 197 4.29 -15.56 -19.69
N GLU A 198 4.64 -15.71 -18.41
CA GLU A 198 4.83 -16.99 -17.75
C GLU A 198 3.55 -17.56 -17.12
N GLN A 199 2.43 -16.82 -17.16
CA GLN A 199 1.16 -17.16 -16.51
C GLN A 199 1.30 -17.44 -15.01
N ILE A 200 2.16 -16.66 -14.34
CA ILE A 200 2.41 -16.77 -12.89
C ILE A 200 1.81 -15.58 -12.17
N LEU A 201 1.08 -15.88 -11.09
CA LEU A 201 0.58 -14.90 -10.14
C LEU A 201 1.10 -15.27 -8.75
N ILE A 202 1.74 -14.32 -8.07
CA ILE A 202 2.13 -14.43 -6.66
C ILE A 202 1.36 -13.36 -5.90
N LEU A 203 0.48 -13.81 -5.00
CA LEU A 203 -0.21 -12.95 -4.05
C LEU A 203 0.36 -13.25 -2.66
N PHE A 204 0.79 -12.22 -1.96
CA PHE A 204 1.34 -12.36 -0.62
C PHE A 204 0.75 -11.33 0.32
N ALA A 205 0.31 -11.77 1.50
CA ALA A 205 -0.21 -10.92 2.55
C ALA A 205 0.52 -11.19 3.87
N SER A 206 0.80 -10.13 4.61
CA SER A 206 1.28 -10.21 5.98
C SER A 206 0.59 -9.17 6.85
N ASN A 207 0.23 -9.57 8.06
CA ASN A 207 -0.24 -8.67 9.12
C ASN A 207 0.91 -8.12 9.98
N ALA A 208 2.16 -8.31 9.55
CA ALA A 208 3.35 -7.76 10.18
C ALA A 208 4.32 -7.24 9.10
N LEU A 209 4.43 -5.92 8.96
CA LEU A 209 5.39 -5.33 8.02
C LEU A 209 6.81 -5.40 8.60
N VAL A 210 7.60 -6.34 8.10
CA VAL A 210 9.02 -6.48 8.42
C VAL A 210 9.80 -6.67 7.12
N GLU A 211 11.11 -6.40 7.14
CA GLU A 211 11.95 -6.45 5.93
C GLU A 211 11.89 -7.82 5.24
N SER A 212 11.86 -8.90 6.02
CA SER A 212 11.73 -10.26 5.52
C SER A 212 10.39 -10.51 4.81
N THR A 213 9.27 -9.99 5.32
CA THR A 213 7.96 -10.16 4.69
C THR A 213 7.82 -9.33 3.41
N MET A 214 8.52 -8.20 3.32
CA MET A 214 8.59 -7.40 2.08
C MET A 214 9.39 -8.09 0.98
N ALA A 215 10.49 -8.77 1.34
CA ALA A 215 11.38 -9.39 0.36
C ALA A 215 10.92 -10.79 -0.07
N LEU A 216 10.12 -11.49 0.75
CA LEU A 216 9.70 -12.86 0.49
C LEU A 216 9.02 -13.08 -0.87
N PRO A 217 8.10 -12.23 -1.37
CA PRO A 217 7.49 -12.42 -2.68
C PRO A 217 8.49 -12.41 -3.83
N TYR A 218 9.50 -11.54 -3.75
CA TYR A 218 10.60 -11.50 -4.70
C TYR A 218 11.41 -12.79 -4.66
N TYR A 219 11.77 -13.29 -3.48
CA TYR A 219 12.51 -14.55 -3.37
C TYR A 219 11.70 -15.77 -3.83
N ILE A 220 10.39 -15.78 -3.61
CA ILE A 220 9.51 -16.83 -4.18
C ILE A 220 9.58 -16.79 -5.70
N GLU A 221 9.50 -15.61 -6.32
CA GLU A 221 9.66 -15.47 -7.78
C GLU A 221 11.02 -15.99 -8.26
N GLN A 222 12.12 -15.57 -7.62
CA GLN A 222 13.46 -16.03 -7.97
C GLN A 222 13.59 -17.55 -7.83
N TYR A 223 13.05 -18.13 -6.75
CA TYR A 223 13.04 -19.58 -6.55
C TYR A 223 12.27 -20.32 -7.66
N LEU A 224 11.17 -19.76 -8.16
CA LEU A 224 10.39 -20.38 -9.24
C LEU A 224 11.18 -20.49 -10.56
N PHE A 225 12.03 -19.50 -10.87
CA PHE A 225 12.76 -19.45 -12.14
C PHE A 225 14.20 -19.94 -12.05
N GLU A 226 14.92 -19.57 -11.00
CA GLU A 226 16.37 -19.80 -10.85
C GLU A 226 16.66 -20.94 -9.88
N LYS A 227 15.69 -21.34 -9.04
CA LYS A 227 15.82 -22.36 -7.99
C LYS A 227 16.90 -22.05 -6.95
N GLU A 228 17.25 -20.77 -6.80
CA GLU A 228 18.14 -20.28 -5.75
C GLU A 228 17.51 -20.47 -4.37
N PRO A 229 18.23 -20.99 -3.36
CA PRO A 229 17.68 -21.23 -2.04
C PRO A 229 17.19 -19.91 -1.39
N LEU A 230 16.03 -19.97 -0.73
CA LEU A 230 15.53 -18.83 0.03
C LEU A 230 16.55 -18.43 1.12
N PRO A 231 16.86 -17.13 1.26
CA PRO A 231 17.79 -16.70 2.29
C PRO A 231 17.21 -16.93 3.69
N ALA A 232 18.09 -16.99 4.69
CA ALA A 232 17.65 -16.90 6.08
C ALA A 232 17.06 -15.50 6.33
N PHE A 233 15.89 -15.45 6.96
CA PHE A 233 15.22 -14.19 7.28
C PHE A 233 15.63 -13.72 8.68
N GLU A 234 16.30 -12.58 8.76
CA GLU A 234 16.60 -11.90 10.03
C GLU A 234 15.63 -10.74 10.28
N THR A 235 15.42 -10.38 11.55
CA THR A 235 14.63 -9.21 11.92
C THR A 235 15.32 -7.93 11.45
N GLY A 236 14.75 -7.25 10.46
CA GLY A 236 15.32 -6.03 9.87
C GLY A 236 15.54 -4.90 10.87
N ILE A 237 16.50 -4.01 10.57
CA ILE A 237 16.89 -2.92 11.49
C ILE A 237 15.72 -1.97 11.82
N THR A 238 14.79 -1.78 10.87
CA THR A 238 13.61 -0.93 11.08
C THR A 238 12.70 -1.48 12.17
N SER A 239 12.49 -2.80 12.22
CA SER A 239 11.72 -3.46 13.27
C SER A 239 12.44 -3.37 14.62
N GLN A 240 13.77 -3.58 14.63
CA GLN A 240 14.58 -3.41 15.85
C GLN A 240 14.48 -1.98 16.41
N ILE A 241 14.55 -0.97 15.54
CA ILE A 241 14.41 0.45 15.89
C ILE A 241 12.99 0.77 16.38
N ALA A 242 11.95 0.27 15.70
CA ALA A 242 10.57 0.47 16.11
C ALA A 242 10.29 -0.16 17.48
N GLY A 243 10.71 -1.41 17.69
CA GLY A 243 10.58 -2.12 18.97
C GLY A 243 11.30 -1.40 20.10
N LEU A 244 12.53 -0.93 19.86
CA LEU A 244 13.28 -0.16 20.88
C LEU A 244 12.64 1.21 21.15
N SER A 245 12.15 1.89 20.11
CA SER A 245 11.43 3.16 20.22
C SER A 245 10.17 3.04 21.08
N LEU A 246 9.46 1.92 20.98
CA LEU A 246 8.25 1.65 21.74
C LEU A 246 8.56 1.30 23.20
N ARG A 247 9.62 0.50 23.45
CA ARG A 247 10.09 0.14 24.81
C ARG A 247 10.68 1.32 25.58
N THR A 248 11.12 2.38 24.89
CA THR A 248 11.71 3.58 25.49
C THR A 248 10.75 4.76 25.57
N ALA A 249 9.46 4.56 25.30
CA ALA A 249 8.44 5.62 25.27
C ALA A 249 8.38 6.39 26.61
N GLY A 250 8.53 7.72 26.55
CA GLY A 250 8.38 8.63 27.70
C GLY A 250 9.35 9.82 27.74
N ASN A 251 10.49 9.77 27.03
CA ASN A 251 11.41 10.90 26.94
C ASN A 251 12.10 10.95 25.55
N PRO A 252 11.82 11.98 24.72
CA PRO A 252 12.39 12.11 23.37
C PRO A 252 13.92 12.13 23.31
N GLU A 253 14.58 12.78 24.28
CA GLU A 253 16.05 12.85 24.34
C GLU A 253 16.65 11.49 24.72
N ARG A 254 16.02 10.78 25.66
CA ARG A 254 16.43 9.41 26.01
C ARG A 254 16.24 8.45 24.84
N LYS A 255 15.12 8.57 24.11
CA LYS A 255 14.83 7.78 22.91
C LYS A 255 15.90 8.03 21.84
N LYS A 256 16.25 9.29 21.59
CA LYS A 256 17.31 9.68 20.64
C LYS A 256 18.67 9.13 21.06
N ALA A 257 19.05 9.30 22.33
CA ALA A 257 20.33 8.80 22.86
C ALA A 257 20.46 7.28 22.72
N VAL A 258 19.44 6.51 23.12
CA VAL A 258 19.43 5.04 23.02
C VAL A 258 19.49 4.57 21.56
N LEU A 259 18.75 5.23 20.66
CA LEU A 259 18.77 4.88 19.24
C LEU A 259 20.12 5.21 18.58
N GLN A 260 20.76 6.32 18.96
CA GLN A 260 22.10 6.68 18.49
C GLN A 260 23.15 5.71 19.06
N GLU A 261 23.13 5.42 20.36
CA GLU A 261 24.07 4.46 20.96
C GLU A 261 23.95 3.06 20.35
N THR A 262 22.73 2.60 20.11
CA THR A 262 22.47 1.22 19.65
C THR A 262 22.68 1.05 18.15
N PHE A 263 22.38 2.07 17.33
CA PHE A 263 22.31 1.93 15.88
C PHE A 263 23.12 2.95 15.07
N ALA A 264 23.84 3.91 15.67
CA ALA A 264 24.58 4.93 14.90
C ALA A 264 25.64 4.34 13.95
N SER A 265 26.24 3.20 14.29
CA SER A 265 27.18 2.49 13.40
C SER A 265 26.51 1.70 12.28
N ARG A 266 25.17 1.56 12.32
CA ARG A 266 24.38 0.70 11.42
C ARG A 266 23.34 1.46 10.61
N ILE A 267 23.21 2.78 10.78
CA ILE A 267 22.23 3.60 10.07
C ILE A 267 22.93 4.72 9.30
N ASP A 268 23.05 4.53 7.99
CA ASP A 268 23.40 5.57 7.01
C ASP A 268 22.16 6.17 6.32
N ASN A 269 20.99 5.53 6.46
CA ASN A 269 19.77 5.87 5.74
C ASN A 269 18.81 6.76 6.55
N LYS A 270 18.65 8.01 6.11
CA LYS A 270 17.74 9.01 6.70
C LYS A 270 16.28 8.56 6.77
N ARG A 271 15.82 7.74 5.82
CA ARG A 271 14.43 7.24 5.75
C ARG A 271 14.08 6.35 6.94
N THR A 272 15.03 5.55 7.41
CA THR A 272 14.89 4.64 8.55
C THR A 272 14.73 5.42 9.86
N LEU A 273 15.50 6.50 10.04
CA LEU A 273 15.41 7.37 11.22
C LEU A 273 14.09 8.15 11.25
N ASN A 274 13.63 8.63 10.09
CA ASN A 274 12.34 9.33 9.99
C ASN A 274 11.15 8.41 10.29
N ARG A 275 11.20 7.14 9.87
CA ARG A 275 10.19 6.12 10.23
C ARG A 275 10.15 5.80 11.73
N ALA A 276 11.26 5.96 12.45
CA ALA A 276 11.33 5.81 13.91
C ALA A 276 10.74 7.00 14.70
N GLY A 277 10.26 8.03 14.00
CA GLY A 277 9.76 9.25 14.61
C GLY A 277 10.86 10.20 15.12
N LEU A 278 12.09 10.07 14.60
CA LEU A 278 13.22 10.93 14.98
C LEU A 278 13.30 12.24 14.18
N ARG A 279 12.39 12.49 13.21
CA ARG A 279 12.35 13.67 12.31
C ARG A 279 13.69 14.41 12.28
N LEU A 280 14.67 13.81 11.64
CA LEU A 280 15.92 14.50 11.37
C LEU A 280 15.58 15.45 10.22
N MET A 281 15.19 16.68 10.56
CA MET A 281 15.10 17.78 9.59
C MET A 281 16.47 17.97 8.95
N ASP A 282 16.46 18.43 7.71
CA ASP A 282 17.62 18.56 6.81
C ASP A 282 18.94 18.96 7.47
#